data_AF-A0A951JIM5-F1
#
_entry.id   AF-A0A951JIM5-F1
#
_cell.length_a   1.000
_cell.length_b   1.000
_cell.length_c   1.000
_cell.angle_alpha   90.00
_cell.angle_beta   90.00
_cell.angle_gamma   90.00
#
_symmetry.space_group_name_H-M   'P 1'
#
loop_
_entity.id
_entity.type
_entity.pdbx_description
1 polymer ?
#
loop_
_entity_poly.entity_id
_entity_poly.type
_entity_poly.pdbx_seq_one_letter_code
_entity_poly.pdbx_strand_id
1 'polypeptide(L)' 'MSISVDVKLKIINFGVVAIGSVNSVTANPKDLFRSAVAIGAPGVIIVHNHPSGDPTPSNADHRFHQRRHV' A
#
# COMPACT_ATOMS: atom_id res chain seq x y z
N MET A 1 -3.01 3.57 -1.46
CA MET A 1 -2.76 3.21 -2.87
C MET A 1 -1.81 2.03 -2.95
N SER A 2 -1.99 1.16 -3.93
CA SER A 2 -1.09 0.04 -4.25
C SER A 2 -0.54 0.24 -5.66
N ILE A 3 0.77 0.05 -5.83
CA ILE A 3 1.47 0.16 -7.11
C ILE A 3 2.16 -1.18 -7.37
N SER A 4 1.82 -1.83 -8.47
CA SER A 4 2.44 -3.08 -8.89
C SER A 4 3.64 -2.80 -9.79
N VAL A 5 4.73 -3.54 -9.59
CA VAL A 5 5.98 -3.36 -10.34
C VAL A 5 6.49 -4.66 -10.91
N ASP A 6 7.25 -4.57 -12.01
CA ASP A 6 7.99 -5.70 -12.58
C ASP A 6 9.31 -5.97 -11.83
N VAL A 7 10.07 -6.99 -12.26
CA VAL A 7 11.37 -7.37 -11.67
C VAL A 7 12.46 -6.30 -11.82
N LYS A 8 12.27 -5.31 -12.70
CA LYS A 8 13.15 -4.14 -12.89
C LYS A 8 12.61 -2.90 -12.18
N LEU A 9 11.62 -3.06 -11.30
CA LEU A 9 10.93 -2.00 -10.57
C LEU A 9 10.18 -1.00 -11.45
N LYS A 10 9.82 -1.38 -12.68
CA LYS A 10 8.97 -0.55 -13.54
C LYS A 10 7.52 -0.67 -13.08
N ILE A 11 6.81 0.46 -13.02
CA ILE A 11 5.38 0.49 -12.71
C ILE A 11 4.62 -0.17 -13.86
N ILE A 12 3.80 -1.17 -13.52
CA ILE A 12 2.94 -1.87 -14.47
C ILE A 12 1.45 -1.68 -14.17
N ASN A 13 1.10 -1.32 -12.92
CA ASN A 13 -0.26 -0.97 -12.54
C ASN A 13 -0.26 -0.12 -11.27
N PHE A 14 -1.32 0.66 -11.04
CA PHE A 14 -1.59 1.30 -9.76
C PHE A 14 -3.09 1.38 -9.50
N GLY A 15 -3.48 1.38 -8.23
CA GLY A 15 -4.89 1.43 -7.84
C GLY A 15 -5.11 2.00 -6.46
N VAL A 16 -6.20 2.75 -6.30
CA VAL A 16 -6.68 3.19 -4.99
C VAL A 16 -7.30 1.98 -4.28
N VAL A 17 -6.78 1.67 -3.09
CA VAL A 17 -7.20 0.50 -2.31
C VAL A 17 -8.04 0.90 -1.10
N ALA A 18 -7.77 2.06 -0.54
CA ALA A 18 -8.55 2.63 0.54
C ALA A 18 -8.50 4.15 0.43
N ILE A 19 -9.64 4.78 0.74
CA ILE A 19 -9.77 6.22 0.95
C ILE A 19 -10.10 6.37 2.43
N GLY A 20 -9.23 7.08 3.15
CA GLY A 20 -9.38 7.30 4.59
C GLY A 20 -10.37 8.41 4.92
N SER A 21 -10.62 8.58 6.22
CA SER A 21 -11.20 9.79 6.79
C SER A 21 -10.09 10.82 7.09
N VAL A 22 -10.44 11.90 7.79
CA VAL A 22 -9.53 13.03 8.09
C VAL A 22 -8.22 12.60 8.77
N ASN A 23 -8.26 11.58 9.62
CA ASN A 23 -7.14 11.18 10.48
C ASN A 23 -6.82 9.68 10.47
N SER A 24 -7.51 8.88 9.67
CA SER A 24 -7.31 7.43 9.68
C SER A 24 -7.73 6.79 8.37
N VAL A 25 -7.09 5.68 8.05
CA VAL A 25 -7.44 4.81 6.95
C VAL A 25 -7.27 3.36 7.41
N THR A 26 -8.21 2.49 7.06
CA THR A 26 -8.07 1.06 7.27
C THR A 26 -7.94 0.39 5.90
N ALA A 27 -6.91 -0.44 5.74
CA ALA A 27 -6.70 -1.24 4.54
C ALA A 27 -6.42 -2.68 4.94
N ASN A 28 -7.07 -3.63 4.25
CA ASN A 28 -6.76 -5.05 4.42
C ASN A 28 -5.56 -5.42 3.52
N PRO A 29 -4.57 -6.19 4.02
CA PRO A 29 -3.51 -6.70 3.17
C PRO A 29 -3.98 -7.41 1.91
N LYS A 30 -5.09 -8.16 1.97
CA LYS A 30 -5.66 -8.88 0.83
C LYS A 30 -6.07 -7.94 -0.29
N ASP A 31 -6.66 -6.78 0.04
CA ASP A 31 -7.11 -5.81 -0.95
C ASP A 31 -5.93 -5.10 -1.63
N LEU A 32 -4.83 -4.90 -0.89
CA LEU A 32 -3.61 -4.29 -1.44
C LEU A 32 -2.90 -5.19 -2.44
N PHE A 33 -2.95 -6.50 -2.24
CA PHE A 33 -2.33 -7.49 -3.12
C PHE A 33 -3.25 -7.98 -4.23
N ARG A 34 -4.58 -7.80 -4.11
CA ARG A 34 -5.55 -8.32 -5.07
C ARG A 34 -5.19 -7.96 -6.52
N SER A 35 -4.89 -6.68 -6.77
CA SER A 35 -4.52 -6.22 -8.12
C SER A 35 -3.22 -6.84 -8.60
N ALA A 36 -2.20 -6.87 -7.74
CA ALA A 36 -0.89 -7.44 -8.05
C ALA A 36 -0.97 -8.94 -8.38
N VAL A 37 -1.74 -9.70 -7.60
CA VAL A 37 -1.98 -11.13 -7.83
C VAL A 37 -2.73 -11.34 -9.14
N ALA A 38 -3.77 -10.54 -9.42
CA ALA A 38 -4.57 -10.68 -10.64
C ALA A 38 -3.76 -10.47 -11.93
N ILE A 39 -2.72 -9.64 -11.90
CA ILE A 39 -1.85 -9.36 -13.06
C ILE A 39 -0.51 -10.10 -13.02
N GLY A 40 -0.28 -10.96 -12.01
CA GLY A 40 0.98 -11.68 -11.85
C GLY A 40 2.19 -10.77 -11.57
N ALA A 41 1.99 -9.65 -10.87
CA ALA A 41 3.06 -8.71 -10.55
C ALA A 41 4.04 -9.31 -9.51
N PRO A 42 5.35 -9.30 -9.76
CA PRO A 42 6.35 -9.82 -8.82
C PRO A 42 6.59 -8.92 -7.59
N GLY A 43 6.15 -7.66 -7.63
CA GLY A 43 6.35 -6.71 -6.53
C GLY A 43 5.21 -5.71 -6.37
N VAL A 44 5.10 -5.17 -5.14
CA VAL A 44 4.12 -4.14 -4.77
C VAL A 44 4.77 -3.06 -3.92
N ILE A 45 4.46 -1.80 -4.23
CA ILE A 45 4.78 -0.62 -3.43
C ILE A 45 3.46 -0.08 -2.84
N ILE A 46 3.46 0.21 -1.54
CA ILE A 46 2.29 0.74 -0.84
C ILE A 46 2.54 2.20 -0.52
N VAL A 47 1.60 3.06 -0.92
CA VAL A 47 1.66 4.50 -0.69
C VAL A 47 0.40 4.94 0.04
N HIS A 48 0.56 5.72 1.10
CA HIS A 48 -0.52 6.44 1.76
C HIS A 48 -0.07 7.89 1.98
N ASN A 49 -1.02 8.82 1.96
CA ASN A 49 -0.78 10.24 2.19
C ASN A 49 -1.27 10.62 3.58
N HIS A 50 -0.51 11.49 4.26
CA HIS A 50 -0.93 12.14 5.50
C HIS A 50 -1.48 13.53 5.14
N PRO A 51 -2.78 13.81 5.33
CA PRO A 51 -3.34 15.14 5.02
C PRO A 51 -2.70 16.28 5.81
N SER A 52 -2.07 15.99 6.95
CA SER A 52 -1.30 16.93 7.77
C SER A 52 -0.03 17.45 7.08
N GLY A 53 0.48 16.75 6.07
CA GLY A 53 1.75 17.05 5.42
C GLY A 53 3.00 16.52 6.13
N ASP A 54 2.87 15.94 7.33
CA ASP A 54 3.97 15.27 8.03
C ASP A 54 4.12 13.84 7.52
N PRO A 55 5.25 13.45 6.89
CA PRO A 55 5.47 12.10 6.39
C PRO A 55 5.94 11.10 7.46
N THR A 56 6.09 11.53 8.73
CA THR A 56 6.53 10.67 9.83
C THR A 56 5.57 9.48 9.98
N PRO A 57 6.05 8.22 9.92
CA PRO A 57 5.17 7.07 10.00
C PRO A 57 4.51 6.98 11.38
N SER A 58 3.19 6.81 11.40
CA SER A 58 2.44 6.61 12.64
C SER A 58 2.71 5.22 13.23
N ASN A 59 2.29 5.00 14.47
CA ASN A 59 2.29 3.66 15.07
C ASN A 59 1.41 2.66 14.28
N ALA A 60 0.36 3.15 13.60
CA ALA A 60 -0.47 2.30 12.75
C ALA A 60 0.29 1.84 11.51
N ASP A 61 1.12 2.70 10.93
CA ASP A 61 1.94 2.39 9.76
C ASP A 61 3.00 1.33 10.08
N HIS A 62 3.67 1.46 11.24
CA HIS A 62 4.62 0.45 11.74
C HIS A 62 3.96 -0.92 11.94
N ARG A 63 2.81 -0.95 12.62
CA ARG A 63 2.05 -2.20 12.82
C ARG A 63 1.59 -2.80 11.49
N PHE A 64 1.18 -1.95 10.54
CA PHE A 64 0.74 -2.38 9.23
C PHE A 64 1.87 -3.00 8.41
N HIS A 65 3.08 -2.44 8.50
CA HIS A 65 4.28 -2.99 7.87
C HIS A 65 4.70 -4.33 8.50
N GLN A 66 4.74 -4.41 9.83
CA GLN A 66 5.17 -5.62 10.56
C GLN A 66 4.26 -6.83 10.36
N ARG A 67 2.96 -6.62 10.10
CA ARG A 67 1.99 -7.69 9.81
C ARG A 67 2.32 -8.53 8.56
N ARG A 68 3.39 -8.23 7.84
CA ARG A 68 3.79 -8.89 6.59
C ARG A 68 5.11 -9.67 6.63
N HIS A 69 5.84 -9.66 7.75
CA HIS A 69 7.10 -10.39 7.90
C HIS A 69 6.91 -11.81 8.46
N VAL A 70 5.93 -12.56 7.92
CA VAL A 70 5.75 -14.01 8.17
C VAL A 70 6.10 -14.80 6.94
#